data_AF-A0A945GYQ1-F1
#
_entry.id   AF-A0A945GYQ1-F1
#
_cell.length_a   1.000
_cell.length_b   1.000
_cell.length_c   1.000
_cell.angle_alpha   90.00
_cell.angle_beta   90.00
_cell.angle_gamma   90.00
#
_symmetry.space_group_name_H-M   'P 1'
#
loop_
_entity.id
_entity.type
_entity.pdbx_description
1 polymer ?
#
loop_
_entity_poly.entity_id
_entity_poly.type
_entity_poly.pdbx_seq_one_letter_code
_entity_poly.pdbx_strand_id
1 'polypeptide(L)'
;MAGGIPNQVLFDLNDHWRLELDELQWIVSQKRVHYDKSFYRPIAFIASTKATLERVMAELDVTPTDAANSAVSQLPETFKAFLLARDAEGDCHDN
;
A
#
# COMPACT_ATOMS: atom_id res chain seq x y z
N MET A 1 -13.30 21.49 7.27
CA MET A 1 -12.38 20.64 8.05
C MET A 1 -12.04 19.45 7.16
N ALA A 2 -10.85 19.42 6.55
CA ALA A 2 -10.45 18.29 5.71
C ALA A 2 -10.00 17.16 6.63
N GLY A 3 -10.96 16.41 7.17
CA GLY A 3 -10.71 15.10 7.77
C GLY A 3 -10.46 14.13 6.64
N GLY A 4 -9.26 14.19 6.04
CA GLY A 4 -8.82 13.14 5.14
C GLY A 4 -8.79 11.84 5.93
N ILE A 5 -9.47 10.81 5.43
CA ILE A 5 -9.45 9.48 6.03
C ILE A 5 -7.96 9.10 6.16
N PRO A 6 -7.49 8.68 7.35
CA PRO A 6 -6.09 8.31 7.49
C PRO A 6 -5.80 7.15 6.55
N ASN A 7 -4.76 7.29 5.74
CA ASN A 7 -4.27 6.21 4.88
C ASN A 7 -4.13 4.94 5.73
N GLN A 8 -4.78 3.87 5.31
CA GLN A 8 -4.75 2.60 6.01
C GLN A 8 -3.42 1.91 5.70
N VAL A 9 -2.65 1.57 6.73
CA VAL A 9 -1.42 0.79 6.54
C VAL A 9 -1.80 -0.65 6.19
N LEU A 10 -1.36 -1.14 5.03
CA LEU A 10 -1.53 -2.54 4.63
C LEU A 10 -0.54 -3.42 5.37
N PHE A 11 0.76 -3.19 5.09
CA PHE A 11 1.87 -3.93 5.67
C PHE A 11 3.18 -3.17 5.44
N ASP A 12 4.17 -3.45 6.28
CA ASP A 12 5.52 -2.93 6.14
C ASP A 12 6.29 -3.75 5.09
N LEU A 13 6.92 -3.07 4.13
CA LEU A 13 7.74 -3.70 3.11
C LEU A 13 9.09 -4.10 3.70
N ASN A 14 9.67 -3.19 4.49
CA ASN A 14 10.89 -3.38 5.27
C ASN A 14 10.95 -2.30 6.38
N ASP A 15 12.06 -2.19 7.13
CA ASP A 15 12.17 -1.21 8.22
C ASP A 15 12.01 0.25 7.77
N HIS A 16 12.31 0.53 6.49
CA HIS A 16 12.35 1.87 5.91
C HIS A 16 11.18 2.16 4.98
N TRP A 17 10.36 1.18 4.64
CA TRP A 17 9.33 1.28 3.62
C TRP A 17 8.08 0.56 4.06
N ARG A 18 6.92 1.19 3.83
CA ARG A 18 5.62 0.58 4.10
C ARG A 18 4.68 0.81 2.94
N LEU A 19 3.77 -0.14 2.76
CA LEU A 19 2.67 0.00 1.84
C LEU A 19 1.44 0.44 2.62
N GLU A 20 0.90 1.58 2.22
CA GLU A 20 -0.36 2.13 2.66
C GLU A 20 -1.38 1.98 1.53
N LEU A 21 -2.65 2.08 1.87
CA LEU A 21 -3.72 2.21 0.92
C LEU A 21 -4.65 3.34 1.34
N ASP A 22 -5.31 3.90 0.36
CA ASP A 22 -6.46 4.76 0.52
C ASP A 22 -7.65 4.17 -0.27
N GLU A 23 -8.83 4.75 -0.17
CA GLU A 23 -10.02 4.33 -0.93
C GLU A 23 -9.79 4.39 -2.46
N LEU A 24 -8.81 5.17 -2.94
CA LEU A 24 -8.53 5.37 -4.36
C LEU A 24 -7.26 4.71 -4.89
N GLN A 25 -6.28 4.37 -4.05
CA GLN A 25 -4.94 3.96 -4.52
C GLN A 25 -4.06 3.29 -3.47
N TRP A 26 -3.08 2.50 -3.92
CA TRP A 26 -1.95 2.06 -3.09
C TRP A 26 -0.92 3.18 -2.96
N ILE A 27 -0.35 3.34 -1.78
CA ILE A 27 0.57 4.42 -1.44
C ILE A 27 1.85 3.80 -0.88
N VAL A 28 2.97 3.99 -1.58
CA VAL A 28 4.27 3.54 -1.09
C VAL A 28 4.88 4.68 -0.29
N SER A 29 5.11 4.45 0.99
CA SER A 29 5.69 5.44 1.89
C SER A 29 7.05 5.02 2.40
N GLN A 30 7.97 5.98 2.44
CA GLN A 30 9.31 5.79 2.96
C GLN A 30 9.45 6.44 4.32
N LYS A 31 9.95 5.68 5.29
CA LYS A 31 10.43 6.19 6.56
C LYS A 31 11.63 7.09 6.31
N ARG A 32 11.49 8.35 6.70
CA ARG A 32 12.57 9.33 6.74
C ARG A 32 12.84 9.68 8.18
N VAL A 33 14.11 9.61 8.56
CA VAL A 33 14.57 10.05 9.87
C VAL A 33 15.11 11.46 9.70
N HIS A 34 14.55 12.41 10.43
CA HIS A 34 15.00 13.80 10.43
C HIS A 34 15.23 14.27 11.86
N TYR A 35 16.50 14.50 12.19
CA TYR A 35 16.98 14.77 13.55
C TYR A 35 16.53 13.68 14.53
N ASP A 36 15.51 13.97 15.34
CA ASP A 36 15.01 13.12 16.42
C ASP A 36 13.67 12.43 16.08
N LYS A 37 13.12 12.69 14.89
CA LYS A 37 11.81 12.18 14.49
C LYS A 37 11.90 11.35 13.23
N SER A 38 11.38 10.13 13.30
CA SER A 38 11.06 9.31 12.15
C SER A 38 9.64 9.58 11.69
N PHE A 39 9.46 9.94 10.43
CA PHE A 39 8.14 10.10 9.81
C PHE A 39 8.09 9.32 8.49
N TYR A 40 6.92 8.80 8.15
CA TYR A 40 6.68 8.17 6.86
C TYR A 40 6.21 9.22 5.88
N ARG A 41 6.89 9.31 4.73
CA ARG A 41 6.51 10.21 3.65
C ARG A 41 6.01 9.38 2.46
N PRO A 42 4.81 9.66 1.95
CA PRO A 42 4.34 9.02 0.73
C PRO A 42 5.21 9.47 -0.44
N ILE A 43 5.75 8.49 -1.18
CA ILE A 43 6.64 8.70 -2.32
C ILE A 43 5.92 8.41 -3.63
N ALA A 44 5.09 7.36 -3.67
CA ALA A 44 4.39 6.96 -4.87
C ALA A 44 2.93 6.62 -4.58
N PHE A 45 2.07 6.94 -5.55
CA PHE A 45 0.64 6.71 -5.52
C PHE A 45 0.26 5.88 -6.75
N ILE A 46 -0.23 4.65 -6.54
CA ILE A 46 -0.49 3.66 -7.57
C ILE A 46 -1.96 3.25 -7.51
N ALA A 47 -2.76 3.83 -8.41
CA ALA A 47 -4.18 3.51 -8.58
C ALA A 47 -4.45 2.53 -9.74
N SER A 48 -3.39 1.95 -10.33
CA SER A 48 -3.48 1.15 -11.56
C SER A 48 -3.31 -0.34 -11.28
N THR A 49 -2.18 -0.91 -11.70
CA THR A 49 -1.91 -2.34 -11.66
C THR A 49 -0.80 -2.66 -10.67
N LYS A 50 -0.81 -3.90 -10.19
CA LYS A 50 0.28 -4.46 -9.39
C LYS A 50 1.61 -4.40 -10.14
N ALA A 51 1.62 -4.64 -11.45
CA ALA A 51 2.82 -4.49 -12.27
C ALA A 51 3.43 -3.08 -12.18
N THR A 52 2.61 -2.03 -12.11
CA THR A 52 3.10 -0.67 -11.88
C THR A 52 3.66 -0.50 -10.46
N LEU A 53 3.02 -1.10 -9.44
CA LEU A 53 3.54 -1.11 -8.08
C LEU A 53 4.92 -1.76 -8.00
N GLU A 54 5.07 -2.96 -8.57
CA GLU A 54 6.33 -3.71 -8.61
C GLU A 54 7.41 -2.95 -9.37
N ARG A 55 7.05 -2.32 -10.49
CA ARG A 55 7.97 -1.47 -11.26
C ARG A 55 8.45 -0.27 -10.45
N VAL A 56 7.53 0.44 -9.79
CA VAL A 56 7.88 1.59 -8.94
C VAL A 56 8.73 1.15 -7.76
N MET A 57 8.44 0.01 -7.14
CA MET A 57 9.28 -0.57 -6.08
C MET A 57 10.69 -0.87 -6.58
N ALA A 58 10.83 -1.46 -7.77
CA ALA A 58 12.12 -1.70 -8.39
C ALA A 58 12.87 -0.40 -8.75
N GLU A 59 12.17 0.62 -9.26
CA GLU A 59 12.74 1.94 -9.56
C GLU A 59 13.21 2.68 -8.31
N LEU A 60 12.52 2.48 -7.18
CA LEU A 60 12.85 3.05 -5.88
C LEU A 60 13.86 2.20 -5.09
N ASP A 61 14.37 1.12 -5.68
CA ASP A 61 15.28 0.14 -5.05
C ASP A 61 14.74 -0.38 -3.71
N VAL A 62 13.41 -0.56 -3.63
CA VAL A 62 12.77 -1.13 -2.45
C VAL A 62 13.10 -2.62 -2.42
N THR A 63 13.83 -3.06 -1.40
CA THR A 63 14.00 -4.48 -1.09
C THR A 63 12.93 -4.92 -0.09
N PRO A 64 11.77 -5.44 -0.54
CA PRO A 64 10.78 -6.00 0.37
C PRO A 64 11.35 -7.24 1.06
N THR A 65 10.94 -7.45 2.31
CA THR A 65 11.17 -8.73 3.00
C THR A 65 10.37 -9.86 2.34
N ASP A 66 10.74 -11.12 2.60
CA ASP A 66 10.03 -12.28 2.05
C ASP A 66 8.53 -12.28 2.38
N ALA A 67 8.18 -11.88 3.61
CA ALA A 67 6.81 -11.69 4.05
C ALA A 67 6.08 -10.60 3.24
N ALA A 68 6.74 -9.46 3.01
CA ALA A 68 6.18 -8.38 2.20
C ALA A 68 6.03 -8.78 0.73
N ASN A 69 6.98 -9.52 0.17
CA ASN A 69 6.90 -10.02 -1.19
C ASN A 69 5.72 -11.02 -1.34
N SER A 70 5.51 -11.87 -0.35
CA SER A 70 4.35 -12.75 -0.28
C SER A 70 3.05 -11.96 -0.21
N ALA A 71 2.98 -10.89 0.60
CA ALA A 71 1.82 -10.02 0.69
C ALA A 71 1.54 -9.27 -0.63
N VAL A 72 2.57 -8.74 -1.28
CA VAL A 72 2.45 -8.14 -2.63
C VAL A 72 2.02 -9.19 -3.66
N SER A 73 2.50 -10.43 -3.53
CA SER A 73 2.10 -11.53 -4.40
C SER A 73 0.61 -11.86 -4.27
N GLN A 74 0.06 -11.77 -3.06
CA GLN A 74 -1.35 -11.99 -2.75
C GLN A 74 -2.26 -10.84 -3.21
N LEU A 75 -1.71 -9.64 -3.47
CA LEU A 75 -2.49 -8.55 -4.04
C LEU A 75 -2.95 -8.91 -5.47
N PRO A 76 -4.20 -8.57 -5.84
CA PRO A 76 -4.70 -8.81 -7.18
C PRO A 76 -4.02 -7.89 -8.19
N GLU A 77 -4.11 -8.25 -9.47
CA GLU A 77 -3.39 -7.56 -10.55
C GLU A 77 -3.79 -6.09 -10.74
N THR A 78 -4.99 -5.70 -10.29
CA THR A 78 -5.52 -4.34 -10.39
C THR A 78 -6.05 -3.84 -9.06
N PHE A 79 -5.91 -2.52 -8.81
CA PHE A 79 -6.49 -1.89 -7.63
C PHE A 79 -8.03 -2.03 -7.60
N LYS A 80 -8.69 -2.00 -8.75
CA LYS A 80 -10.14 -2.22 -8.85
C LYS A 80 -10.55 -3.62 -8.36
N ALA A 81 -9.79 -4.66 -8.72
CA ALA A 81 -10.04 -6.01 -8.22
C ALA A 81 -9.78 -6.12 -6.71
N PHE A 82 -8.81 -5.37 -6.19
CA PHE A 82 -8.56 -5.28 -4.75
C PHE A 82 -9.76 -4.67 -4.01
N LEU A 83 -10.30 -3.56 -4.51
CA LEU A 83 -11.51 -2.95 -3.94
C LEU A 83 -12.70 -3.90 -4.01
N LEU A 84 -12.92 -4.55 -5.16
CA LEU A 84 -14.01 -5.51 -5.32
C LEU A 84 -13.90 -6.69 -4.34
N ALA A 85 -12.70 -7.22 -4.15
CA ALA A 85 -12.45 -8.28 -3.17
C ALA A 85 -12.75 -7.80 -1.74
N ARG A 86 -12.33 -6.57 -1.39
CA ARG A 86 -12.60 -5.98 -0.08
C ARG A 86 -14.09 -5.71 0.15
N ASP A 87 -14.79 -5.24 -0.88
CA ASP A 87 -16.23 -5.00 -0.84
C ASP A 87 -17.01 -6.31 -0.71
N ALA A 88 -16.55 -7.36 -1.42
CA ALA A 88 -17.13 -8.70 -1.33
C ALA A 88 -16.97 -9.35 0.07
N GLU A 89 -15.94 -8.97 0.85
CA GLU A 89 -15.82 -9.39 2.25
C GLU A 89 -16.74 -8.60 3.21
N GLY A 90 -17.29 -7.47 2.77
CA GLY A 90 -18.20 -6.61 3.55
C GLY A 90 -19.68 -6.93 3.40
N ASP A 91 -20.08 -7.71 2.40
CA ASP A 91 -21.47 -8.08 2.14
C ASP A 91 -21.75 -9.52 2.60
N CYS A 92 -21.86 -9.70 3.92
CA CYS A 92 -22.59 -10.82 4.51
C CYS A 92 -23.84 -10.30 5.23
N HIS A 93 -24.72 -9.59 4.51
CA HIS A 93 -26.10 -9.42 4.96
C HIS A 93 -26.99 -10.43 4.24
N ASP A 94 -27.08 -11.59 4.88
CA ASP A 94 -28.00 -12.70 4.60
C ASP A 94 -29.46 -12.23 4.56
N ASN A 95 -30.23 -12.82 3.64
CA ASN A 95 -31.61 -12.50 3.27
C ASN A 95 -32.65 -12.94 4.31
#